data_AF-A0A2T2W711-F1
#
_entry.id   AF-A0A2T2W711-F1
#
_cell.length_a   1.000
_cell.length_b   1.000
_cell.length_c   1.000
_cell.angle_alpha   90.00
_cell.angle_beta   90.00
_cell.angle_gamma   90.00
#
_symmetry.space_group_name_H-M   'P 1'
#
loop_
_entity.id
_entity.type
_entity.pdbx_description
1 polymer ?
#
loop_
_entity_poly.entity_id
_entity_poly.type
_entity_poly.pdbx_seq_one_letter_code
_entity_poly.pdbx_strand_id
1 'polypeptide(L)'
;MKTYEILAHTQRQRVSDGETVSLLTGCETAAQILVLVWPQLGDFDSLEYAWWLQRAAEILRQGNIAVRAVGIGDRASGQQFCTYTGFPADFLFVDETAALHRELGLYEGLSLKPPGLKPGQAAWLNLMLMCAGIASPGTLREVLRGYTGDRRAPQLIGNDEVVKAGPLPPLTGKAFNIVGGSGFQRPIELATLRLRNMTEVLSHWSTYVPNAAYLTQRGGTFLFDSTGKLLYEHRDPGILGFAATMANPLAFLADYTPTVNAG
;
A
#
# COMPACT_ATOMS: atom_id res chain seq x y z
N MET A 1 -13.86 -4.95 -20.27
CA MET A 1 -14.81 -4.52 -19.21
C MET A 1 -14.28 -3.24 -18.60
N LYS A 2 -15.15 -2.34 -18.14
CA LYS A 2 -14.69 -1.11 -17.45
C LYS A 2 -14.18 -1.49 -16.05
N THR A 3 -13.12 -0.83 -15.56
CA THR A 3 -12.50 -1.08 -14.23
C THR A 3 -13.54 -1.18 -13.10
N TYR A 4 -14.52 -0.28 -13.08
CA TYR A 4 -15.58 -0.29 -12.08
C TYR A 4 -16.44 -1.56 -12.13
N GLU A 5 -16.78 -2.05 -13.33
CA GLU A 5 -17.58 -3.27 -13.49
C GLU A 5 -16.82 -4.48 -12.93
N ILE A 6 -15.51 -4.58 -13.17
CA ILE A 6 -14.68 -5.65 -12.61
C ILE A 6 -14.75 -5.60 -11.08
N LEU A 7 -14.51 -4.44 -10.49
CA LEU A 7 -14.52 -4.26 -9.03
C LEU A 7 -15.90 -4.50 -8.40
N ALA A 8 -16.98 -4.05 -9.03
CA ALA A 8 -18.34 -4.21 -8.52
C ALA A 8 -18.80 -5.68 -8.49
N HIS A 9 -18.41 -6.47 -9.50
CA HIS A 9 -18.72 -7.90 -9.56
C HIS A 9 -17.71 -8.78 -8.82
N THR A 10 -16.56 -8.22 -8.41
CA THR A 10 -15.55 -8.97 -7.67
C THR A 10 -16.07 -9.30 -6.28
N GLN A 11 -16.00 -10.59 -5.93
CA GLN A 11 -16.19 -11.07 -4.57
C GLN A 11 -14.87 -11.62 -4.03
N ARG A 12 -14.54 -11.28 -2.79
CA ARG A 12 -13.34 -11.76 -2.10
C ARG A 12 -13.66 -12.02 -0.64
N GLN A 13 -12.80 -12.79 0.01
CA GLN A 13 -12.89 -13.03 1.44
C GLN A 13 -12.54 -11.75 2.19
N ARG A 14 -13.47 -11.26 3.02
CA ARG A 14 -13.23 -10.14 3.94
C ARG A 14 -12.45 -10.61 5.16
N VAL A 15 -11.50 -9.79 5.62
CA VAL A 15 -10.59 -10.20 6.70
C VAL A 15 -11.30 -10.30 8.05
N SER A 16 -12.22 -9.38 8.37
CA SER A 16 -12.87 -9.31 9.68
C SER A 16 -13.61 -10.60 10.07
N ASP A 17 -14.49 -11.09 9.21
CA ASP A 17 -15.35 -12.25 9.48
C ASP A 17 -15.03 -13.49 8.63
N GLY A 18 -14.28 -13.33 7.54
CA GLY A 18 -13.94 -14.44 6.63
C GLY A 18 -15.03 -14.75 5.61
N GLU A 19 -16.08 -13.93 5.54
CA GLU A 19 -17.16 -14.08 4.55
C GLU A 19 -16.69 -13.64 3.16
N THR A 20 -17.14 -14.37 2.12
CA THR A 20 -16.91 -13.98 0.73
C THR A 20 -18.06 -13.08 0.27
N VAL A 21 -17.78 -11.79 0.11
CA VAL A 21 -18.79 -10.78 -0.26
C VAL A 21 -18.26 -9.88 -1.39
N SER A 22 -19.16 -9.09 -2.00
CA SER A 22 -18.75 -8.09 -3.00
C SER A 22 -17.85 -7.04 -2.35
N LEU A 23 -16.80 -6.62 -3.07
CA LEU A 23 -15.89 -5.57 -2.60
C LEU A 23 -16.64 -4.27 -2.23
N LEU A 24 -17.71 -3.96 -2.96
CA LEU A 24 -18.43 -2.69 -2.83
C LEU A 24 -19.64 -2.77 -1.90
N THR A 25 -19.85 -3.90 -1.22
CA THR A 25 -20.91 -4.03 -0.20
C THR A 25 -20.74 -2.96 0.88
N GLY A 26 -21.80 -2.22 1.19
CA GLY A 26 -21.78 -1.16 2.21
C GLY A 26 -21.18 0.16 1.73
N CYS A 27 -21.03 0.36 0.41
CA CYS A 27 -20.56 1.62 -0.18
C CYS A 27 -21.70 2.44 -0.82
N GLU A 28 -22.96 1.99 -0.74
CA GLU A 28 -24.09 2.50 -1.54
C GLU A 28 -24.44 3.96 -1.20
N THR A 29 -24.11 4.41 0.00
CA THR A 29 -24.38 5.78 0.49
C THR A 29 -23.13 6.68 0.46
N ALA A 30 -21.99 6.15 0.01
CA ALA A 30 -20.75 6.90 -0.07
C ALA A 30 -20.81 7.94 -1.21
N ALA A 31 -20.23 9.12 -0.99
CA ALA A 31 -20.10 10.12 -2.05
C ALA A 31 -19.07 9.66 -3.10
N GLN A 32 -18.04 8.97 -2.63
CA GLN A 32 -16.97 8.40 -3.45
C GLN A 32 -16.50 7.07 -2.86
N ILE A 33 -15.92 6.25 -3.73
CA ILE A 33 -15.36 4.95 -3.34
C ILE A 33 -13.89 4.93 -3.74
N LEU A 34 -13.01 4.86 -2.75
CA LEU A 34 -11.58 4.66 -2.92
C LEU A 34 -11.28 3.15 -2.83
N VAL A 35 -10.90 2.56 -3.95
CA VAL A 35 -10.51 1.15 -4.05
C VAL A 35 -9.01 1.03 -4.24
N LEU A 36 -8.37 0.26 -3.38
CA LEU A 36 -6.94 -0.01 -3.37
C LEU A 36 -6.73 -1.48 -3.68
N VAL A 37 -6.00 -1.76 -4.75
CA VAL A 37 -5.62 -3.14 -5.10
C VAL A 37 -4.14 -3.25 -4.80
N TRP A 38 -3.81 -3.65 -3.58
CA TRP A 38 -2.44 -3.73 -3.09
C TRP A 38 -1.72 -4.97 -3.62
N PRO A 39 -0.39 -4.93 -3.76
CA PRO A 39 0.41 -6.12 -4.01
C PRO A 39 0.35 -7.06 -2.78
N GLN A 40 1.39 -7.87 -2.56
CA GLN A 40 1.42 -8.65 -1.32
C GLN A 40 1.28 -7.76 -0.08
N LEU A 41 0.53 -8.23 0.90
CA LEU A 41 0.31 -7.47 2.14
C LEU A 41 1.62 -7.25 2.91
N GLY A 42 2.61 -8.14 2.77
CA GLY A 42 3.95 -7.95 3.31
C GLY A 42 4.86 -7.00 2.51
N ASP A 43 4.37 -6.39 1.43
CA ASP A 43 5.16 -5.45 0.63
C ASP A 43 5.24 -4.07 1.30
N PHE A 44 6.34 -3.35 1.06
CA PHE A 44 6.48 -1.97 1.53
C PHE A 44 5.40 -1.05 0.95
N ASP A 45 4.97 -1.30 -0.28
CA ASP A 45 3.90 -0.53 -0.93
C ASP A 45 2.62 -0.58 -0.10
N SER A 46 2.17 -1.79 0.25
CA SER A 46 0.97 -2.03 1.06
C SER A 46 1.06 -1.41 2.45
N LEU A 47 2.19 -1.64 3.15
CA LEU A 47 2.40 -1.17 4.52
C LEU A 47 2.49 0.36 4.61
N GLU A 48 3.19 1.00 3.67
CA GLU A 48 3.30 2.46 3.62
C GLU A 48 1.95 3.09 3.25
N TYR A 49 1.21 2.51 2.29
CA TYR A 49 -0.10 3.04 1.90
C TYR A 49 -1.10 2.99 3.07
N ALA A 50 -1.15 1.87 3.81
CA ALA A 50 -2.02 1.75 4.97
C ALA A 50 -1.74 2.83 6.03
N TRP A 51 -0.47 3.17 6.25
CA TRP A 51 -0.08 4.25 7.14
C TRP A 51 -0.58 5.62 6.67
N TRP A 52 -0.51 5.89 5.36
CA TRP A 52 -1.04 7.12 4.77
C TRP A 52 -2.56 7.25 4.90
N LEU A 53 -3.30 6.15 4.74
CA LEU A 53 -4.76 6.13 4.91
C LEU A 53 -5.17 6.46 6.35
N GLN A 54 -4.44 5.95 7.34
CA GLN A 54 -4.70 6.29 8.74
C GLN A 54 -4.53 7.77 9.03
N ARG A 55 -3.51 8.40 8.45
CA ARG A 55 -3.29 9.84 8.59
C ARG A 55 -4.38 10.66 7.91
N ALA A 56 -4.95 10.14 6.83
CA ALA A 56 -6.04 10.76 6.10
C ALA A 56 -7.43 10.35 6.60
N ALA A 57 -7.55 9.58 7.68
CA ALA A 57 -8.83 9.01 8.13
C ALA A 57 -9.92 10.08 8.32
N GLU A 58 -9.58 11.22 8.92
CA GLU A 58 -10.54 12.32 9.10
C GLU A 58 -10.94 12.97 7.77
N ILE A 59 -10.01 13.12 6.83
CA ILE A 59 -10.31 13.68 5.49
C ILE A 59 -11.25 12.73 4.74
N LEU A 60 -10.95 11.43 4.76
CA LEU A 60 -11.77 10.39 4.13
C LEU A 60 -13.18 10.36 4.73
N ARG A 61 -13.29 10.45 6.07
CA ARG A 61 -14.56 10.48 6.79
C ARG A 61 -15.38 11.73 6.46
N GLN A 62 -14.76 12.91 6.48
CA GLN A 62 -15.44 14.18 6.17
C GLN A 62 -15.90 14.23 4.70
N GLY A 63 -15.13 13.65 3.78
CA GLY A 63 -15.50 13.54 2.37
C GLY A 63 -16.55 12.46 2.05
N ASN A 64 -17.04 11.72 3.06
CA ASN A 64 -17.91 10.55 2.86
C ASN A 64 -17.32 9.57 1.82
N ILE A 65 -16.02 9.29 1.94
CA ILE A 65 -15.27 8.42 1.03
C ILE A 65 -15.20 7.02 1.64
N ALA A 66 -15.85 6.05 1.01
CA ALA A 66 -15.73 4.64 1.41
C ALA A 66 -14.39 4.08 0.92
N VAL A 67 -13.62 3.46 1.83
CA VAL A 67 -12.34 2.82 1.48
C VAL A 67 -12.53 1.31 1.39
N ARG A 68 -11.98 0.69 0.35
CA ARG A 68 -11.88 -0.76 0.17
C ARG A 68 -10.48 -1.13 -0.29
N ALA A 69 -9.88 -2.12 0.35
CA ALA A 69 -8.58 -2.64 -0.04
C ALA A 69 -8.65 -4.13 -0.36
N VAL A 70 -7.94 -4.56 -1.40
CA VAL A 70 -7.73 -5.97 -1.73
C VAL A 70 -6.23 -6.20 -1.81
N GLY A 71 -5.68 -7.07 -0.96
CA GLY A 71 -4.26 -7.43 -0.98
C GLY A 71 -4.02 -8.86 -1.44
N ILE A 72 -2.83 -9.15 -1.94
CA ILE A 72 -2.44 -10.53 -2.26
C ILE A 72 -2.04 -11.24 -0.97
N GLY A 73 -2.70 -12.36 -0.69
CA GLY A 73 -2.50 -13.13 0.53
C GLY A 73 -3.76 -13.89 0.91
N ASP A 74 -3.75 -14.51 2.09
CA ASP A 74 -4.89 -15.22 2.68
C ASP A 74 -5.44 -14.45 3.89
N ARG A 75 -6.48 -14.97 4.54
CA ARG A 75 -7.05 -14.29 5.71
C ARG A 75 -6.06 -14.14 6.87
N ALA A 76 -5.13 -15.08 7.05
CA ALA A 76 -4.13 -14.99 8.11
C ALA A 76 -3.15 -13.83 7.84
N SER A 77 -2.72 -13.66 6.59
CA SER A 77 -1.92 -12.51 6.17
C SER A 77 -2.69 -11.19 6.36
N GLY A 78 -3.98 -11.17 6.02
CA GLY A 78 -4.87 -10.05 6.27
C GLY A 78 -5.00 -9.67 7.75
N GLN A 79 -5.19 -10.66 8.63
CA GLN A 79 -5.30 -10.44 10.07
C GLN A 79 -3.99 -9.90 10.66
N GLN A 80 -2.85 -10.47 10.26
CA GLN A 80 -1.54 -9.98 10.68
C GLN A 80 -1.31 -8.54 10.21
N PHE A 81 -1.62 -8.26 8.94
CA PHE A 81 -1.51 -6.92 8.36
C PHE A 81 -2.37 -5.90 9.11
N CYS A 82 -3.65 -6.21 9.37
CA CYS A 82 -4.55 -5.34 10.13
C CYS A 82 -4.05 -5.14 11.57
N THR A 83 -3.54 -6.17 12.22
CA THR A 83 -3.00 -6.10 13.58
C THR A 83 -1.76 -5.20 13.64
N TYR A 84 -0.84 -5.36 12.70
CA TYR A 84 0.41 -4.61 12.68
C TYR A 84 0.20 -3.15 12.25
N THR A 85 -0.58 -2.94 11.18
CA THR A 85 -0.79 -1.59 10.64
C THR A 85 -1.82 -0.82 11.44
N GLY A 86 -2.90 -1.46 11.90
CA GLY A 86 -4.12 -0.81 12.39
C GLY A 86 -5.16 -0.54 11.30
N PHE A 87 -4.96 -1.05 10.07
CA PHE A 87 -5.95 -0.92 8.99
C PHE A 87 -7.25 -1.68 9.33
N PRO A 88 -8.45 -1.11 9.11
CA PRO A 88 -9.70 -1.76 9.50
C PRO A 88 -9.94 -3.07 8.75
N ALA A 89 -10.09 -4.17 9.48
CA ALA A 89 -10.29 -5.50 8.89
C ALA A 89 -11.60 -5.63 8.09
N ASP A 90 -12.61 -4.80 8.40
CA ASP A 90 -13.87 -4.75 7.64
C ASP A 90 -13.70 -4.17 6.23
N PHE A 91 -12.62 -3.42 6.00
CA PHE A 91 -12.33 -2.75 4.74
C PHE A 91 -11.26 -3.49 3.92
N LEU A 92 -10.69 -4.57 4.47
CA LEU A 92 -9.67 -5.37 3.81
C LEU A 92 -10.23 -6.70 3.31
N PHE A 93 -9.89 -7.00 2.07
CA PHE A 93 -10.17 -8.24 1.38
C PHE A 93 -8.87 -8.88 0.90
N VAL A 94 -8.91 -10.18 0.67
CA VAL A 94 -7.72 -10.94 0.24
C VAL A 94 -7.94 -11.67 -1.07
N ASP A 95 -6.91 -11.70 -1.92
CA ASP A 95 -6.86 -12.44 -3.18
C ASP A 95 -5.58 -13.29 -3.23
N GLU A 96 -5.69 -14.56 -2.86
CA GLU A 96 -4.56 -15.49 -2.78
C GLU A 96 -3.86 -15.71 -4.13
N THR A 97 -4.55 -15.46 -5.24
CA THR A 97 -4.09 -15.84 -6.58
C THR A 97 -3.76 -14.65 -7.46
N ALA A 98 -3.86 -13.42 -6.93
CA ALA A 98 -3.75 -12.18 -7.71
C ALA A 98 -4.68 -12.18 -8.95
N ALA A 99 -5.87 -12.80 -8.84
CA ALA A 99 -6.81 -12.88 -9.95
C ALA A 99 -7.35 -11.49 -10.32
N LEU A 100 -7.69 -10.68 -9.31
CA LEU A 100 -8.16 -9.33 -9.51
C LEU A 100 -7.09 -8.47 -10.20
N HIS A 101 -5.82 -8.62 -9.82
CA HIS A 101 -4.72 -7.90 -10.44
C HIS A 101 -4.62 -8.18 -11.94
N ARG A 102 -4.76 -9.45 -12.34
CA ARG A 102 -4.77 -9.84 -13.76
C ARG A 102 -5.99 -9.33 -14.50
N GLU A 103 -7.18 -9.46 -13.91
CA GLU A 103 -8.44 -8.98 -14.51
C GLU A 103 -8.39 -7.47 -14.77
N LEU A 104 -7.78 -6.72 -13.84
CA LEU A 104 -7.57 -5.28 -13.97
C LEU A 104 -6.41 -4.91 -14.89
N GLY A 105 -5.55 -5.86 -15.29
CA GLY A 105 -4.35 -5.59 -16.08
C GLY A 105 -3.29 -4.79 -15.31
N LEU A 106 -3.12 -5.07 -14.02
CA LEU A 106 -2.07 -4.47 -13.18
C LEU A 106 -0.70 -5.11 -13.47
N TYR A 107 0.36 -4.34 -13.24
CA TYR A 107 1.71 -4.74 -13.62
C TYR A 107 2.18 -5.97 -12.82
N GLU A 108 2.45 -7.08 -13.53
CA GLU A 108 2.87 -8.36 -12.92
C GLU A 108 4.30 -8.33 -12.35
N GLY A 109 5.08 -7.30 -12.69
CA GLY A 109 6.49 -7.23 -12.33
C GLY A 109 7.39 -8.08 -13.23
N LEU A 110 8.62 -8.30 -12.77
CA LEU A 110 9.61 -9.11 -13.48
C LEU A 110 9.33 -10.61 -13.29
N SER A 111 9.34 -11.38 -14.38
CA SER A 111 8.95 -12.80 -14.36
C SER A 111 9.97 -13.71 -15.08
N LEU A 112 11.27 -13.47 -14.87
CA LEU A 112 12.32 -14.32 -15.43
C LEU A 112 12.23 -15.74 -14.85
N LYS A 113 12.50 -16.73 -15.70
CA LYS A 113 12.53 -18.16 -15.36
C LYS A 113 13.90 -18.75 -15.74
N PRO A 114 14.97 -18.37 -15.03
CA PRO A 114 16.30 -18.89 -15.31
C PRO A 114 16.32 -20.41 -15.11
N PRO A 115 17.04 -21.16 -15.98
CA PRO A 115 17.11 -22.61 -15.88
C PRO A 115 17.74 -23.03 -14.55
N GLY A 116 17.20 -24.07 -13.92
CA GLY A 116 17.73 -24.64 -12.68
C GLY A 116 17.23 -24.01 -11.37
N LEU A 117 16.50 -22.89 -11.40
CA LEU A 117 15.85 -22.34 -10.20
C LEU A 117 14.43 -22.89 -10.00
N LYS A 118 14.09 -23.21 -8.74
CA LYS A 118 12.71 -23.51 -8.35
C LYS A 118 11.84 -22.25 -8.45
N PRO A 119 10.51 -22.36 -8.64
CA PRO A 119 9.62 -21.20 -8.80
C PRO A 119 9.76 -20.13 -7.71
N GLY A 120 9.84 -20.52 -6.44
CA GLY A 120 10.04 -19.56 -5.35
C GLY A 120 11.40 -18.85 -5.38
N GLN A 121 12.46 -19.55 -5.81
CA GLN A 121 13.79 -18.95 -5.96
C GLN A 121 13.84 -17.96 -7.14
N ALA A 122 13.16 -18.30 -8.24
CA ALA A 122 13.02 -17.40 -9.39
C ALA A 122 12.24 -16.14 -9.01
N ALA A 123 11.13 -16.27 -8.26
CA ALA A 123 10.36 -15.13 -7.79
C ALA A 123 11.18 -14.21 -6.87
N TRP A 124 11.96 -14.78 -5.95
CA TRP A 124 12.90 -14.02 -5.12
C TRP A 124 13.97 -13.30 -5.93
N LEU A 125 14.57 -13.97 -6.91
CA LEU A 125 15.54 -13.34 -7.80
C LEU A 125 14.92 -12.15 -8.53
N ASN A 126 13.73 -12.33 -9.09
CA ASN A 126 13.02 -11.26 -9.79
C ASN A 126 12.72 -10.08 -8.87
N LEU A 127 12.27 -10.33 -7.64
CA LEU A 127 12.07 -9.28 -6.63
C LEU A 127 13.38 -8.52 -6.33
N MET A 128 14.49 -9.22 -6.13
CA MET A 128 15.78 -8.58 -5.87
C MET A 128 16.26 -7.72 -7.04
N LEU A 129 16.06 -8.18 -8.28
CA LEU A 129 16.37 -7.40 -9.48
C LEU A 129 15.50 -6.14 -9.57
N MET A 130 14.20 -6.24 -9.25
CA MET A 130 13.31 -5.08 -9.17
C MET A 130 13.71 -4.10 -8.07
N CYS A 131 14.10 -4.59 -6.88
CA CYS A 131 14.66 -3.74 -5.83
C CYS A 131 15.93 -3.01 -6.28
N ALA A 132 16.72 -3.61 -7.18
CA ALA A 132 17.86 -2.99 -7.83
C ALA A 132 17.48 -2.05 -9.02
N GLY A 133 16.19 -1.84 -9.28
CA GLY A 133 15.65 -0.95 -10.30
C GLY A 133 15.37 -1.59 -11.66
N ILE A 134 15.61 -2.89 -11.84
CA ILE A 134 15.37 -3.59 -13.11
C ILE A 134 13.88 -3.85 -13.27
N ALA A 135 13.29 -3.40 -14.37
CA ALA A 135 11.85 -3.49 -14.60
C ALA A 135 11.02 -2.87 -13.45
N SER A 136 11.58 -1.85 -12.78
CA SER A 136 10.92 -1.17 -11.67
C SER A 136 11.29 0.32 -11.67
N PRO A 137 10.70 1.11 -12.59
CA PRO A 137 11.06 2.52 -12.76
C PRO A 137 10.80 3.33 -11.49
N GLY A 138 11.77 4.15 -11.10
CA GLY A 138 11.67 5.05 -9.94
C GLY A 138 12.04 4.43 -8.59
N THR A 139 12.15 3.09 -8.48
CA THR A 139 12.46 2.42 -7.20
C THR A 139 13.73 2.94 -6.53
N LEU A 140 14.85 3.04 -7.25
CA LEU A 140 16.11 3.53 -6.66
C LEU A 140 16.02 4.99 -6.19
N ARG A 141 15.22 5.82 -6.87
CA ARG A 141 14.97 7.20 -6.45
C ARG A 141 14.21 7.23 -5.13
N GLU A 142 13.21 6.38 -4.97
CA GLU A 142 12.41 6.29 -3.74
C GLU A 142 13.17 5.65 -2.58
N VAL A 143 14.09 4.73 -2.87
CA VAL A 143 15.07 4.25 -1.88
C VAL A 143 15.94 5.41 -1.41
N LEU A 144 16.55 6.17 -2.35
CA LEU A 144 17.40 7.32 -2.01
C LEU A 144 16.65 8.38 -1.19
N ARG A 145 15.40 8.71 -1.59
CA ARG A 145 14.51 9.62 -0.85
C ARG A 145 14.34 9.20 0.61
N GLY A 146 14.31 7.90 0.87
CA GLY A 146 14.23 7.36 2.23
C GLY A 146 15.42 7.75 3.12
N TYR A 147 16.62 7.83 2.54
CA TYR A 147 17.85 8.19 3.24
C TYR A 147 18.10 9.70 3.27
N THR A 148 17.79 10.42 2.19
CA THR A 148 18.06 11.86 2.07
C THR A 148 16.96 12.76 2.65
N GLY A 149 15.74 12.23 2.82
CA GLY A 149 14.56 13.00 3.18
C GLY A 149 13.87 13.67 1.97
N ASP A 150 12.71 14.28 2.21
CA ASP A 150 11.95 15.07 1.22
C ASP A 150 11.27 16.25 1.90
N ARG A 151 11.65 17.48 1.50
CA ARG A 151 11.10 18.73 2.05
C ARG A 151 9.64 18.99 1.67
N ARG A 152 9.12 18.28 0.67
CA ARG A 152 7.72 18.37 0.21
C ARG A 152 6.83 17.36 0.90
N ALA A 153 7.41 16.37 1.56
CA ALA A 153 6.68 15.37 2.33
C ALA A 153 6.58 15.83 3.79
N PRO A 154 5.46 15.53 4.49
CA PRO A 154 5.33 15.83 5.90
C PRO A 154 6.30 14.98 6.73
N GLN A 155 6.54 15.44 7.97
CA GLN A 155 7.24 14.64 8.97
C GLN A 155 6.45 13.35 9.27
N LEU A 156 7.16 12.22 9.24
CA LEU A 156 6.53 10.90 9.36
C LEU A 156 6.43 10.45 10.82
N ILE A 157 7.52 10.60 11.58
CA ILE A 157 7.66 10.21 12.98
C ILE A 157 7.48 11.46 13.86
N GLY A 158 6.50 11.46 14.76
CA GLY A 158 6.28 12.57 15.69
C GLY A 158 7.49 12.83 16.58
N ASN A 159 7.72 14.07 17.02
CA ASN A 159 8.91 14.41 17.84
C ASN A 159 9.06 13.54 19.10
N ASP A 160 7.95 13.24 19.75
CA ASP A 160 7.91 12.43 20.98
C ASP A 160 7.59 10.95 20.72
N GLU A 161 7.42 10.56 19.46
CA GLU A 161 7.20 9.16 19.08
C GLU A 161 8.51 8.38 19.21
N VAL A 162 8.42 7.15 19.73
CA VAL A 162 9.56 6.23 19.87
C VAL A 162 9.42 5.11 18.84
N VAL A 163 10.37 5.05 17.91
CA VAL A 163 10.40 4.03 16.88
C VAL A 163 11.30 2.89 17.31
N LYS A 164 10.73 1.69 17.38
CA LYS A 164 11.46 0.43 17.59
C LYS A 164 11.69 -0.22 16.23
N ALA A 165 12.90 -0.11 15.71
CA ALA A 165 13.31 -0.71 14.44
C ALA A 165 14.52 -1.62 14.71
N GLY A 166 14.28 -2.78 15.32
CA GLY A 166 15.34 -3.77 15.55
C GLY A 166 16.08 -4.07 14.23
N PRO A 167 17.41 -4.15 14.22
CA PRO A 167 18.33 -4.26 15.37
C PRO A 167 18.77 -2.93 16.00
N LEU A 168 18.24 -1.78 15.55
CA LEU A 168 18.62 -0.48 16.11
C LEU A 168 18.01 -0.28 17.51
N PRO A 169 18.70 0.43 18.42
CA PRO A 169 18.10 0.85 19.69
C PRO A 169 16.88 1.73 19.43
N PRO A 170 15.89 1.79 20.34
CA PRO A 170 14.75 2.66 20.20
C PRO A 170 15.18 4.12 19.99
N LEU A 171 14.66 4.76 18.94
CA LEU A 171 14.98 6.15 18.60
C LEU A 171 13.75 7.02 18.84
N THR A 172 13.94 8.16 19.51
CA THR A 172 12.90 9.19 19.59
C THR A 172 12.86 9.98 18.29
N GLY A 173 11.68 10.47 17.90
CA GLY A 173 11.54 11.33 16.73
C GLY A 173 12.45 12.56 16.78
N LYS A 174 12.69 13.14 17.96
CA LYS A 174 13.63 14.26 18.15
C LYS A 174 15.05 13.96 17.65
N ALA A 175 15.51 12.71 17.70
CA ALA A 175 16.85 12.35 17.22
C ALA A 175 17.05 12.69 15.73
N PHE A 176 16.00 12.56 14.91
CA PHE A 176 16.04 12.89 13.49
C PHE A 176 16.16 14.40 13.22
N ASN A 177 15.77 15.26 14.18
CA ASN A 177 15.91 16.72 14.02
C ASN A 177 17.37 17.17 13.92
N ILE A 178 18.28 16.41 14.53
CA ILE A 178 19.73 16.70 14.51
C ILE A 178 20.28 16.59 13.09
N VAL A 179 19.72 15.69 12.27
CA VAL A 179 20.24 15.38 10.93
C VAL A 179 19.58 16.24 9.85
N GLY A 180 18.36 16.75 10.07
CA GLY A 180 17.62 17.44 9.01
C GLY A 180 16.71 18.60 9.42
N GLY A 181 16.54 18.92 10.70
CA GLY A 181 15.53 19.88 11.15
C GLY A 181 14.13 19.24 11.28
N SER A 182 13.05 20.03 11.14
CA SER A 182 11.68 19.59 11.45
C SER A 182 10.65 20.05 10.42
N GLY A 183 9.46 19.45 10.45
CA GLY A 183 8.31 19.89 9.64
C GLY A 183 8.26 19.28 8.22
N PHE A 184 9.15 18.36 7.91
CA PHE A 184 9.18 17.62 6.65
C PHE A 184 9.72 16.21 6.88
N GLN A 185 9.71 15.34 5.85
CA GLN A 185 10.34 14.03 5.94
C GLN A 185 11.86 14.19 6.06
N ARG A 186 12.38 13.93 7.25
CA ARG A 186 13.79 14.11 7.61
C ARG A 186 14.65 13.01 6.99
N PRO A 187 15.97 13.24 6.83
CA PRO A 187 16.90 12.21 6.40
C PRO A 187 16.80 10.96 7.29
N ILE A 188 16.90 9.78 6.68
CA ILE A 188 16.87 8.45 7.31
C ILE A 188 15.51 8.08 7.94
N GLU A 189 14.60 9.03 8.15
CA GLU A 189 13.30 8.82 8.81
C GLU A 189 12.45 7.73 8.13
N LEU A 190 12.24 7.86 6.82
CA LEU A 190 11.51 6.88 6.03
C LEU A 190 12.27 5.55 5.93
N ALA A 191 13.60 5.58 5.83
CA ALA A 191 14.41 4.35 5.85
C ALA A 191 14.27 3.60 7.19
N THR A 192 14.17 4.29 8.33
CA THR A 192 13.92 3.67 9.64
C THR A 192 12.53 3.05 9.71
N LEU A 193 11.50 3.70 9.17
CA LEU A 193 10.15 3.12 9.08
C LEU A 193 10.13 1.86 8.21
N ARG A 194 10.80 1.90 7.06
CA ARG A 194 10.96 0.72 6.18
C ARG A 194 11.73 -0.42 6.87
N LEU A 195 12.76 -0.09 7.65
CA LEU A 195 13.48 -1.09 8.45
C LEU A 195 12.56 -1.75 9.49
N ARG A 196 11.74 -0.97 10.20
CA ARG A 196 10.73 -1.51 11.13
C ARG A 196 9.77 -2.47 10.41
N ASN A 197 9.26 -2.05 9.26
CA ASN A 197 8.36 -2.86 8.42
C ASN A 197 9.04 -4.14 7.94
N MET A 198 10.31 -4.06 7.54
CA MET A 198 11.08 -5.23 7.11
C MET A 198 11.26 -6.23 8.25
N THR A 199 11.56 -5.76 9.46
CA THR A 199 11.69 -6.61 10.65
C THR A 199 10.37 -7.33 10.95
N GLU A 200 9.23 -6.64 10.86
CA GLU A 200 7.91 -7.25 11.01
C GLU A 200 7.66 -8.35 9.96
N VAL A 201 7.83 -8.01 8.68
CA VAL A 201 7.51 -8.91 7.57
C VAL A 201 8.40 -10.14 7.57
N LEU A 202 9.71 -9.98 7.78
CA LEU A 202 10.65 -11.10 7.84
C LEU A 202 10.38 -12.00 9.05
N SER A 203 9.95 -11.45 10.19
CA SER A 203 9.60 -12.25 11.37
C SER A 203 8.34 -13.10 11.16
N HIS A 204 7.46 -12.69 10.25
CA HIS A 204 6.20 -13.36 9.93
C HIS A 204 6.12 -13.75 8.45
N TRP A 205 7.26 -14.06 7.82
CA TRP A 205 7.36 -14.19 6.36
C TRP A 205 6.36 -15.18 5.77
N SER A 206 6.22 -16.37 6.36
CA SER A 206 5.30 -17.40 5.88
C SER A 206 3.83 -16.99 5.99
N THR A 207 3.50 -16.07 6.89
CA THR A 207 2.15 -15.52 7.05
C THR A 207 1.88 -14.45 6.01
N TYR A 208 2.81 -13.52 5.79
CA TYR A 208 2.61 -12.45 4.80
C TYR A 208 2.72 -12.92 3.34
N VAL A 209 3.52 -13.96 3.09
CA VAL A 209 3.84 -14.47 1.75
C VAL A 209 3.44 -15.96 1.66
N PRO A 210 2.14 -16.27 1.67
CA PRO A 210 1.68 -17.67 1.56
C PRO A 210 2.00 -18.27 0.19
N ASN A 211 2.10 -17.44 -0.85
CA ASN A 211 2.51 -17.86 -2.19
C ASN A 211 3.53 -16.88 -2.81
N ALA A 212 4.77 -17.34 -2.94
CA ALA A 212 5.86 -16.53 -3.50
C ALA A 212 5.72 -16.21 -5.00
N ALA A 213 4.83 -16.90 -5.74
CA ALA A 213 4.65 -16.68 -7.16
C ALA A 213 4.21 -15.24 -7.52
N TYR A 214 3.68 -14.50 -6.55
CA TYR A 214 3.14 -13.15 -6.75
C TYR A 214 4.00 -12.05 -6.12
N LEU A 215 5.23 -12.35 -5.71
CA LEU A 215 6.12 -11.36 -5.05
C LEU A 215 6.35 -10.09 -5.88
N THR A 216 6.39 -10.21 -7.21
CA THR A 216 6.66 -9.09 -8.11
C THR A 216 5.42 -8.33 -8.53
N GLN A 217 4.23 -8.92 -8.35
CA GLN A 217 2.95 -8.33 -8.73
C GLN A 217 2.79 -6.97 -8.05
N ARG A 218 2.46 -5.93 -8.82
CA ARG A 218 2.20 -4.58 -8.34
C ARG A 218 0.71 -4.26 -8.36
N GLY A 219 0.36 -3.19 -7.65
CA GLY A 219 -1.02 -2.80 -7.37
C GLY A 219 -1.55 -1.65 -8.22
N GLY A 220 -2.61 -1.04 -7.71
CA GLY A 220 -3.20 0.18 -8.24
C GLY A 220 -4.19 0.83 -7.26
N THR A 221 -4.45 2.12 -7.50
CA THR A 221 -5.41 2.94 -6.75
C THR A 221 -6.48 3.45 -7.70
N PHE A 222 -7.74 3.37 -7.29
CA PHE A 222 -8.88 3.84 -8.07
C PHE A 222 -9.84 4.64 -7.20
N LEU A 223 -10.29 5.80 -7.68
CA LEU A 223 -11.35 6.59 -7.06
C LEU A 223 -12.54 6.65 -7.99
N PHE A 224 -13.73 6.36 -7.48
CA PHE A 224 -14.99 6.45 -8.20
C PHE A 224 -15.94 7.44 -7.53
N ASP A 225 -16.81 8.08 -8.30
CA ASP A 225 -17.98 8.76 -7.75
C ASP A 225 -19.10 7.77 -7.37
N SER A 226 -20.18 8.27 -6.79
CA SER A 226 -21.36 7.47 -6.39
C SER A 226 -22.08 6.77 -7.53
N THR A 227 -21.81 7.13 -8.79
CA THR A 227 -22.37 6.48 -9.99
C THR A 227 -21.46 5.40 -10.56
N GLY A 228 -20.26 5.24 -10.00
CA GLY A 228 -19.24 4.33 -10.51
C GLY A 228 -18.37 4.91 -11.64
N LYS A 229 -18.44 6.22 -11.88
CA LYS A 229 -17.54 6.87 -12.84
C LYS A 229 -16.15 6.99 -12.22
N LEU A 230 -15.13 6.58 -12.97
CA LEU A 230 -13.73 6.72 -12.57
C LEU A 230 -13.33 8.20 -12.52
N LEU A 231 -12.83 8.64 -11.37
CA LEU A 231 -12.33 9.99 -11.12
C LEU A 231 -10.80 10.03 -11.16
N TYR A 232 -10.15 9.05 -10.52
CA TYR A 232 -8.70 8.94 -10.43
C TYR A 232 -8.27 7.48 -10.61
N GLU A 233 -7.15 7.29 -11.30
CA GLU A 233 -6.49 6.00 -11.46
C GLU A 233 -4.98 6.18 -11.34
N HIS A 234 -4.35 5.31 -10.55
CA HIS A 234 -2.92 5.11 -10.54
C HIS A 234 -2.61 3.63 -10.63
N ARG A 235 -1.72 3.26 -11.54
CA ARG A 235 -1.26 1.88 -11.72
C ARG A 235 0.22 1.83 -11.41
N ASP A 236 0.58 0.98 -10.47
CA ASP A 236 1.91 0.97 -9.88
C ASP A 236 2.93 0.50 -10.94
N PRO A 237 3.89 1.35 -11.35
CA PRO A 237 4.84 0.99 -12.40
C PRO A 237 5.97 0.09 -11.89
N GLY A 238 6.10 -0.07 -10.56
CA GLY A 238 7.20 -0.78 -9.91
C GLY A 238 7.14 -0.65 -8.39
N ILE A 239 8.13 -1.23 -7.72
CA ILE A 239 8.31 -1.21 -6.27
C ILE A 239 8.52 0.24 -5.79
N LEU A 240 7.85 0.62 -4.70
CA LEU A 240 7.78 1.97 -4.15
C LEU A 240 7.17 2.99 -5.13
N GLY A 241 6.41 2.52 -6.11
CA GLY A 241 5.73 3.34 -7.12
C GLY A 241 4.23 3.46 -6.89
N PHE A 242 3.74 3.23 -5.67
CA PHE A 242 2.30 3.05 -5.39
C PHE A 242 1.43 4.31 -5.44
N ALA A 243 2.02 5.48 -5.73
CA ALA A 243 1.27 6.71 -5.91
C ALA A 243 1.96 7.65 -6.91
N ALA A 244 1.14 8.46 -7.61
CA ALA A 244 1.63 9.50 -8.51
C ALA A 244 2.48 10.56 -7.77
N THR A 245 2.16 10.82 -6.49
CA THR A 245 2.90 11.76 -5.63
C THR A 245 3.34 11.07 -4.34
N MET A 246 4.53 10.47 -4.34
CA MET A 246 5.04 9.71 -3.18
C MET A 246 5.26 10.54 -1.90
N ALA A 247 5.41 11.86 -2.03
CA ALA A 247 5.48 12.77 -0.89
C ALA A 247 4.13 12.93 -0.16
N ASN A 248 3.02 12.67 -0.84
CA ASN A 248 1.67 12.68 -0.31
C ASN A 248 0.77 11.78 -1.19
N PRO A 249 0.75 10.46 -0.95
CA PRO A 249 0.06 9.48 -1.80
C PRO A 249 -1.43 9.74 -2.03
N LEU A 250 -2.07 10.47 -1.11
CA LEU A 250 -3.50 10.80 -1.16
C LEU A 250 -3.77 12.23 -1.64
N ALA A 251 -2.76 12.95 -2.16
CA ALA A 251 -2.91 14.33 -2.62
C ALA A 251 -4.03 14.52 -3.65
N PHE A 252 -4.26 13.51 -4.50
CA PHE A 252 -5.30 13.54 -5.52
C PHE A 252 -6.71 13.73 -4.96
N LEU A 253 -6.97 13.37 -3.69
CA LEU A 253 -8.29 13.56 -3.08
C LEU A 253 -8.72 15.02 -3.06
N ALA A 254 -7.78 15.96 -2.98
CA ALA A 254 -8.08 17.40 -2.98
C ALA A 254 -8.72 17.86 -4.30
N ASP A 255 -8.42 17.20 -5.42
CA ASP A 255 -8.94 17.54 -6.75
C ASP A 255 -10.38 17.04 -6.95
N TYR A 256 -10.84 16.12 -6.10
CA TYR A 256 -12.12 15.43 -6.26
C TYR A 256 -13.02 15.50 -5.04
N THR A 257 -12.58 16.07 -3.92
CA THR A 257 -13.42 16.19 -2.72
C THR A 257 -14.65 17.03 -3.07
N PRO A 258 -15.87 16.51 -2.92
CA PRO A 258 -17.09 17.27 -3.20
C PRO A 258 -17.07 18.53 -2.33
N THR A 259 -17.15 19.71 -2.95
CA THR A 259 -17.36 20.95 -2.20
C THR A 259 -18.68 20.81 -1.47
N VAL A 260 -18.62 20.70 -0.14
CA VAL A 260 -19.80 20.87 0.70
C VAL A 260 -20.22 22.32 0.51
N ASN A 261 -21.24 22.56 -0.31
CA ASN A 261 -21.92 23.84 -0.32
C ASN A 261 -22.49 24.04 1.07
N ALA A 262 -21.85 24.88 1.88
CA ALA A 262 -22.44 25.44 3.07
C ALA A 262 -23.64 26.28 2.61
N GLY A 263 -24.83 25.69 2.69
CA GLY A 263 -26.09 26.42 2.63
C GLY A 263 -26.31 27.25 3.89
#